data_AF-A0A5N9BWN0-F1
#
_entry.id   AF-A0A5N9BWN0-F1
#
_cell.length_a   1.000
_cell.length_b   1.000
_cell.length_c   1.000
_cell.angle_alpha   90.00
_cell.angle_beta   90.00
_cell.angle_gamma   90.00
#
_symmetry.space_group_name_H-M   'P 1'
#
loop_
_entity.id
_entity.type
_entity.pdbx_description
1 polymer ?
#
loop_
_entity_poly.entity_id
_entity_poly.type
_entity_poly.pdbx_seq_one_letter_code
_entity_poly.pdbx_strand_id
1 'polypeptide(L)'
;MVNQIKEALRDKSRDNLVNTLIKLGINAQMAERGLEQEKIGDEWYTKKLGIINVQDQPIKWINICIKPRSKDSPPNWKYIFIVPDERLVSGKDEIKIKTIRKKSFPIFGKVIDTTWKGNDGSGLAYTLSNDIEIKSLAKSIGDIHLESFFDPIPGWFFRVGHTQHLDGQSNWHNRMTKETWEQLTLLSNYLLSSPRIL
;
A
#
# COMPACT_ATOMS: atom_id res chain seq x y z
N MET A 1 26.60 23.12 6.87
CA MET A 1 26.09 23.41 5.52
C MET A 1 25.80 22.15 4.69
N VAL A 2 26.76 21.25 4.41
CA VAL A 2 26.53 20.06 3.56
C VAL A 2 25.39 19.15 4.07
N ASN A 3 25.30 18.91 5.38
CA ASN A 3 24.21 18.10 5.96
C ASN A 3 22.83 18.76 5.87
N GLN A 4 22.76 20.10 5.97
CA GLN A 4 21.50 20.85 5.83
C GLN A 4 20.99 20.84 4.38
N ILE A 5 21.90 20.91 3.41
CA ILE A 5 21.55 20.81 1.97
C ILE A 5 21.09 19.40 1.62
N LYS A 6 21.78 18.36 2.13
CA LYS A 6 21.36 16.96 1.96
C LYS A 6 19.98 16.70 2.54
N GLU A 7 19.69 17.22 3.74
CA GLU A 7 18.37 17.10 4.37
C GLU A 7 17.28 17.89 3.62
N ALA A 8 17.60 19.05 3.06
CA ALA A 8 16.66 19.83 2.25
C ALA A 8 16.28 19.13 0.93
N LEU A 9 17.22 18.38 0.33
CA LEU A 9 17.04 17.63 -0.90
C LEU A 9 16.54 16.19 -0.69
N ARG A 10 16.42 15.74 0.56
CA ARG A 10 15.94 14.40 0.90
C ARG A 10 14.45 14.27 0.59
N ASP A 11 14.05 13.12 0.07
CA ASP A 11 12.63 12.78 -0.06
C ASP A 11 11.97 12.73 1.34
N LYS A 12 10.88 13.49 1.50
CA LYS A 12 10.13 13.63 2.76
C LYS A 12 8.83 12.82 2.78
N SER A 13 8.60 11.93 1.81
CA SER A 13 7.35 11.18 1.69
C SER A 13 7.11 10.30 2.92
N ARG A 14 8.18 9.72 3.51
CA ARG A 14 8.10 8.98 4.77
C ARG A 14 7.73 9.89 5.93
N ASP A 15 8.45 11.00 6.11
CA ASP A 15 8.20 11.97 7.18
C ASP A 15 6.77 12.53 7.12
N ASN A 16 6.31 12.91 5.92
CA ASN A 16 4.98 13.45 5.72
C ASN A 16 3.89 12.42 6.05
N LEU A 17 4.06 11.17 5.63
CA LEU A 17 3.08 10.12 5.94
C LEU A 17 3.03 9.82 7.44
N VAL A 18 4.18 9.72 8.13
CA VAL A 18 4.22 9.54 9.59
C VAL A 18 3.49 10.67 10.30
N ASN A 19 3.79 11.92 9.94
CA ASN A 19 3.13 13.08 10.53
C ASN A 19 1.63 13.09 10.28
N THR A 20 1.17 12.69 9.09
CA THR A 20 -0.26 12.54 8.81
C THR A 20 -0.90 11.47 9.68
N LEU A 21 -0.29 10.28 9.81
CA LEU A 21 -0.82 9.20 10.64
C LEU A 21 -0.93 9.63 12.12
N ILE A 22 0.09 10.29 12.66
CA ILE A 22 0.07 10.81 14.03
C ILE A 22 -1.06 11.84 14.22
N LYS A 23 -1.26 12.75 13.25
CA LYS A 23 -2.37 13.73 13.29
C LYS A 23 -3.75 13.08 13.27
N LEU A 24 -3.88 11.89 12.68
CA LEU A 24 -5.10 11.09 12.69
C LEU A 24 -5.29 10.30 13.99
N GLY A 25 -4.34 10.37 14.94
CA GLY A 25 -4.36 9.62 16.19
C GLY A 25 -3.78 8.20 16.08
N ILE A 26 -3.08 7.88 14.99
CA ILE A 26 -2.47 6.57 14.79
C ILE A 26 -1.06 6.59 15.36
N ASN A 27 -0.74 5.60 16.20
CA ASN A 27 0.59 5.45 16.77
C ASN A 27 1.56 4.90 15.71
N ALA A 28 2.20 5.84 14.99
CA ALA A 28 3.12 5.56 13.90
C ALA A 28 4.52 6.12 14.20
N GLN A 29 5.56 5.35 13.91
CA GLN A 29 6.94 5.71 14.19
C GLN A 29 7.86 5.34 13.03
N MET A 30 8.88 6.15 12.77
CA MET A 30 9.90 5.81 11.78
C MET A 30 10.76 4.66 12.29
N ALA A 31 10.86 3.60 11.51
CA ALA A 31 11.79 2.52 11.81
C ALA A 31 13.21 2.84 11.33
N GLU A 32 14.17 2.14 11.92
CA GLU A 32 15.54 2.08 11.41
C GLU A 32 15.56 1.52 9.98
N ARG A 33 16.60 1.88 9.21
CA ARG A 33 16.73 1.48 7.81
C ARG A 33 17.43 0.13 7.70
N GLY A 34 17.10 -0.62 6.65
CA GLY A 34 17.71 -1.91 6.36
C GLY A 34 17.02 -3.09 7.03
N LEU A 35 15.83 -2.88 7.58
CA LEU A 35 14.98 -3.96 8.10
C LEU A 35 14.55 -4.89 6.97
N GLU A 36 14.42 -6.18 7.27
CA GLU A 36 14.04 -7.20 6.28
C GLU A 36 12.67 -6.95 5.67
N GLN A 37 11.76 -6.34 6.44
CA GLN A 37 10.43 -5.94 6.00
C GLN A 37 10.47 -4.96 4.82
N GLU A 38 11.57 -4.24 4.60
CA GLU A 38 11.74 -3.37 3.41
C GLU A 38 11.80 -4.18 2.09
N LYS A 39 12.00 -5.50 2.15
CA LYS A 39 11.98 -6.40 0.99
C LYS A 39 10.56 -6.85 0.60
N ILE A 40 9.57 -6.67 1.47
CA ILE A 40 8.20 -7.11 1.22
C ILE A 40 7.56 -6.21 0.14
N GLY A 41 6.99 -6.84 -0.90
CA GLY A 41 6.39 -6.15 -2.03
C GLY A 41 7.38 -5.34 -2.88
N ASP A 42 8.67 -5.57 -2.67
CA ASP A 42 9.76 -4.89 -3.37
C ASP A 42 9.76 -5.20 -4.85
N GLU A 43 10.20 -4.22 -5.61
CA GLU A 43 10.47 -4.37 -7.03
C GLU A 43 11.89 -3.91 -7.29
N TRP A 44 12.67 -4.75 -7.96
CA TRP A 44 14.10 -4.58 -8.19
C TRP A 44 14.50 -3.21 -8.78
N TYR A 45 13.59 -2.53 -9.48
CA TYR A 45 13.83 -1.23 -10.11
C TYR A 45 13.41 -0.02 -9.24
N THR A 46 13.02 -0.25 -7.98
CA THR A 46 12.62 0.80 -7.04
C THR A 46 13.63 0.98 -5.92
N LYS A 47 13.69 2.20 -5.38
CA LYS A 47 14.51 2.54 -4.21
C LYS A 47 13.62 2.59 -2.96
N LYS A 48 14.03 1.89 -1.91
CA LYS A 48 13.34 1.85 -0.61
C LYS A 48 13.62 3.13 0.18
N LEU A 49 12.56 3.72 0.72
CA LEU A 49 12.60 4.88 1.62
C LEU A 49 12.47 4.48 3.10
N GLY A 50 12.28 3.19 3.39
CA GLY A 50 12.27 2.62 4.73
C GLY A 50 10.86 2.39 5.28
N ILE A 51 10.82 1.73 6.45
CA ILE A 51 9.59 1.33 7.13
C ILE A 51 9.07 2.41 8.07
N ILE A 52 7.75 2.49 8.15
CA ILE A 52 6.98 3.11 9.24
C ILE A 52 6.36 1.98 10.05
N ASN A 53 6.64 1.92 11.34
CA ASN A 53 6.00 1.01 12.28
C ASN A 53 4.64 1.60 12.71
N VAL A 54 3.62 0.77 12.78
CA VAL A 54 2.28 1.13 13.27
C VAL A 54 1.91 0.18 14.41
N GLN A 55 1.55 0.74 15.56
CA GLN A 55 1.19 -0.02 16.76
C GLN A 55 -0.33 -0.20 16.85
N ASP A 56 -0.77 -1.27 17.53
CA ASP A 56 -2.18 -1.54 17.87
C ASP A 56 -3.18 -1.55 16.69
N GLN A 57 -2.70 -1.82 15.48
CA GLN A 57 -3.52 -1.92 14.27
C GLN A 57 -3.20 -3.22 13.49
N PRO A 58 -4.09 -3.71 12.61
CA PRO A 58 -3.80 -4.85 11.74
C PRO A 58 -2.60 -4.61 10.82
N ILE A 59 -2.51 -3.39 10.27
CA ILE A 59 -1.36 -2.93 9.51
C ILE A 59 -0.23 -2.65 10.50
N LYS A 60 0.87 -3.40 10.41
CA LYS A 60 2.03 -3.22 11.30
C LYS A 60 3.14 -2.40 10.67
N TRP A 61 3.27 -2.46 9.36
CA TRP A 61 4.33 -1.77 8.65
C TRP A 61 3.83 -1.11 7.38
N ILE A 62 4.40 0.06 7.09
CA ILE A 62 4.21 0.74 5.81
C ILE A 62 5.59 1.00 5.21
N ASN A 63 5.87 0.37 4.08
CA ASN A 63 7.07 0.65 3.28
C ASN A 63 6.72 1.65 2.18
N ILE A 64 7.65 2.55 1.90
CA ILE A 64 7.53 3.49 0.78
C ILE A 64 8.70 3.23 -0.16
N CYS A 65 8.38 2.94 -1.42
CA CYS A 65 9.37 2.75 -2.48
C CYS A 65 9.20 3.83 -3.55
N ILE A 66 10.29 4.25 -4.19
CA ILE A 66 10.28 5.20 -5.30
C ILE A 66 10.94 4.60 -6.52
N LYS A 67 10.23 4.57 -7.64
CA LYS A 67 10.84 4.47 -8.96
C LYS A 67 11.34 5.87 -9.33
N PRO A 68 12.65 6.07 -9.51
CA PRO A 68 13.18 7.38 -9.88
C PRO A 68 12.67 7.80 -11.26
N ARG A 69 12.71 9.11 -11.51
CA ARG A 69 12.41 9.68 -12.82
C ARG A 69 13.31 9.04 -13.89
N SER A 70 12.72 8.68 -15.03
CA SER A 70 13.44 8.29 -16.24
C SER A 70 13.27 9.35 -17.34
N LYS A 71 13.87 9.12 -18.51
CA LYS A 71 13.72 10.02 -19.68
C LYS A 71 12.24 10.21 -20.05
N ASP A 72 11.47 9.12 -20.04
CA ASP A 72 10.10 9.09 -20.57
C ASP A 72 9.04 8.89 -19.48
N SER A 73 9.45 8.76 -18.21
CA SER A 73 8.50 8.56 -17.11
C SER A 73 8.79 9.45 -15.90
N PRO A 74 7.75 10.10 -15.33
CA PRO A 74 7.86 10.77 -14.04
C PRO A 74 8.23 9.79 -12.91
N PRO A 75 8.67 10.30 -11.75
CA PRO A 75 8.84 9.46 -10.56
C PRO A 75 7.50 8.87 -10.10
N ASN A 76 7.56 7.65 -9.56
CA ASN A 76 6.39 6.92 -9.08
C ASN A 76 6.68 6.38 -7.68
N TRP A 77 5.82 6.70 -6.73
CA TRP A 77 5.88 6.21 -5.36
C TRP A 77 4.93 5.02 -5.21
N LYS A 78 5.39 4.03 -4.46
CA LYS A 78 4.63 2.85 -4.09
C LYS A 78 4.54 2.81 -2.58
N TYR A 79 3.31 2.74 -2.09
CA TYR A 79 2.99 2.60 -0.68
C TYR A 79 2.57 1.15 -0.46
N ILE A 80 3.33 0.44 0.35
CA ILE A 80 3.14 -0.98 0.61
C ILE A 80 2.76 -1.11 2.09
N PHE A 81 1.52 -1.48 2.33
CA PHE A 81 0.97 -1.72 3.66
C PHE A 81 1.09 -3.20 3.95
N ILE A 82 1.60 -3.55 5.12
CA ILE A 82 1.93 -4.93 5.48
C ILE A 82 1.13 -5.33 6.71
N VAL A 83 0.41 -6.44 6.57
CA VAL A 83 -0.48 -7.04 7.56
C VAL A 83 0.03 -8.46 7.84
N PRO A 84 0.74 -8.68 8.97
CA PRO A 84 1.21 -10.01 9.34
C PRO A 84 0.06 -10.98 9.56
N ASP A 85 0.23 -12.23 9.12
CA ASP A 85 -0.74 -13.30 9.26
C ASP A 85 -0.03 -14.66 9.33
N GLU A 86 0.23 -15.12 10.55
CA GLU A 86 0.91 -16.39 10.83
C GLU A 86 0.12 -17.62 10.38
N ARG A 87 -1.16 -17.46 10.01
CA ARG A 87 -1.98 -18.56 9.51
C ARG A 87 -1.64 -18.93 8.06
N LEU A 88 -0.89 -18.08 7.35
CA LEU A 88 -0.41 -18.37 6.01
C LEU A 88 0.81 -19.30 6.10
N VAL A 89 0.68 -20.49 5.49
CA VAL A 89 1.72 -21.52 5.52
C VAL A 89 2.45 -21.57 4.18
N SER A 90 3.77 -21.56 4.22
CA SER A 90 4.64 -21.64 3.04
C SER A 90 4.40 -22.92 2.22
N GLY A 91 4.60 -22.85 0.90
CA GLY A 91 4.42 -23.97 -0.02
C GLY A 91 3.10 -23.98 -0.81
N LYS A 92 2.36 -22.87 -0.82
CA LYS A 92 1.12 -22.70 -1.58
C LYS A 92 1.19 -21.59 -2.60
N ASP A 93 0.29 -21.66 -3.57
CA ASP A 93 0.12 -20.63 -4.58
C ASP A 93 -0.18 -19.29 -3.88
N GLU A 94 0.63 -18.30 -4.24
CA GLU A 94 0.49 -16.93 -3.77
C GLU A 94 -0.84 -16.35 -4.23
N ILE A 95 -1.68 -15.89 -3.31
CA ILE A 95 -2.90 -15.19 -3.66
C ILE A 95 -2.53 -13.79 -4.12
N LYS A 96 -2.96 -13.42 -5.33
CA LYS A 96 -2.79 -12.09 -5.91
C LYS A 96 -4.14 -11.57 -6.40
N ILE A 97 -4.62 -10.50 -5.79
CA ILE A 97 -5.88 -9.85 -6.14
C ILE A 97 -5.59 -8.39 -6.46
N LYS A 98 -6.22 -7.85 -7.49
CA LYS A 98 -6.09 -6.43 -7.83
C LYS A 98 -7.43 -5.79 -8.12
N THR A 99 -7.50 -4.49 -7.89
CA THR A 99 -8.62 -3.67 -8.33
C THR A 99 -8.65 -3.55 -9.85
N ILE A 100 -9.84 -3.65 -10.44
CA ILE A 100 -10.14 -3.36 -11.83
C ILE A 100 -11.21 -2.28 -11.85
N ARG A 101 -10.84 -1.12 -12.41
CA ARG A 101 -11.73 0.03 -12.56
C ARG A 101 -12.70 -0.20 -13.70
N LYS A 102 -13.98 0.03 -13.41
CA LYS A 102 -15.03 0.22 -14.42
C LYS A 102 -15.15 1.71 -14.69
N LYS A 103 -14.87 2.12 -15.93
CA LYS A 103 -14.99 3.52 -16.37
C LYS A 103 -16.35 3.76 -17.03
N SER A 104 -16.79 5.02 -17.04
CA SER A 104 -18.02 5.44 -17.72
C SER A 104 -17.93 5.26 -19.25
N PHE A 105 -16.73 5.34 -19.83
CA PHE A 105 -16.46 4.92 -21.21
C PHE A 105 -15.29 3.91 -21.23
N PRO A 106 -15.25 2.92 -22.15
CA PRO A 106 -14.27 1.83 -22.09
C PRO A 106 -12.79 2.26 -22.11
N ILE A 107 -12.45 3.37 -22.77
CA ILE A 107 -11.07 3.83 -22.95
C ILE A 107 -10.77 5.10 -22.11
N PHE A 108 -11.76 5.97 -21.93
CA PHE A 108 -11.64 7.24 -21.19
C PHE A 108 -12.83 7.47 -20.25
N GLY A 109 -12.83 8.53 -19.44
CA GLY A 109 -13.94 8.85 -18.54
C GLY A 109 -13.74 8.43 -17.09
N LYS A 110 -14.69 8.84 -16.24
CA LYS A 110 -14.61 8.73 -14.78
C LYS A 110 -14.74 7.27 -14.34
N VAL A 111 -14.08 6.90 -13.25
CA VAL A 111 -14.28 5.61 -12.59
C VAL A 111 -15.66 5.62 -11.96
N ILE A 112 -16.56 4.78 -12.47
CA ILE A 112 -17.93 4.63 -11.95
C ILE A 112 -17.97 3.53 -10.89
N ASP A 113 -17.17 2.48 -11.06
CA ASP A 113 -17.13 1.36 -10.15
C ASP A 113 -15.74 0.72 -10.08
N THR A 114 -15.52 -0.07 -9.03
CA THR A 114 -14.30 -0.87 -8.84
C THR A 114 -14.70 -2.29 -8.51
N THR A 115 -14.08 -3.26 -9.17
CA THR A 115 -14.19 -4.68 -8.82
C THR A 115 -12.82 -5.22 -8.47
N TRP A 116 -12.75 -6.31 -7.72
CA TRP A 116 -11.52 -7.02 -7.40
C TRP A 116 -11.48 -8.32 -8.18
N LYS A 117 -10.32 -8.66 -8.75
CA LYS A 117 -10.10 -9.93 -9.44
C LYS A 117 -8.72 -10.47 -9.13
N GLY A 118 -8.60 -11.79 -9.05
CA GLY A 118 -7.35 -12.45 -8.70
C GLY A 118 -7.45 -13.95 -8.75
N ASN A 119 -6.35 -14.61 -8.39
CA ASN A 119 -6.33 -16.03 -8.06
C ASN A 119 -6.64 -16.19 -6.56
N ASP A 120 -7.90 -16.05 -6.19
CA ASP A 120 -8.36 -16.26 -4.83
C ASP A 120 -9.27 -17.49 -4.75
N GLY A 121 -8.72 -18.61 -4.26
CA GLY A 121 -9.51 -19.81 -3.96
C GLY A 121 -10.48 -19.61 -2.78
N SER A 122 -10.39 -18.48 -2.07
CA SER A 122 -11.13 -18.19 -0.84
C SER A 122 -12.40 -17.33 -1.04
N GLY A 123 -12.65 -16.78 -2.24
CA GLY A 123 -13.77 -15.86 -2.49
C GLY A 123 -13.57 -14.45 -1.91
N LEU A 124 -12.33 -14.10 -1.52
CA LEU A 124 -11.96 -12.78 -1.03
C LEU A 124 -12.22 -11.68 -2.07
N ALA A 125 -11.84 -11.87 -3.34
CA ALA A 125 -12.09 -10.94 -4.43
C ALA A 125 -13.59 -10.67 -4.62
N TYR A 126 -14.42 -11.71 -4.50
CA TYR A 126 -15.87 -11.55 -4.54
C TYR A 126 -16.37 -10.71 -3.35
N THR A 127 -15.90 -11.01 -2.15
CA THR A 127 -16.24 -10.25 -0.93
C THR A 127 -15.87 -8.77 -1.08
N LEU A 128 -14.63 -8.47 -1.45
CA LEU A 128 -14.14 -7.10 -1.64
C LEU A 128 -14.86 -6.37 -2.80
N SER A 129 -15.34 -7.10 -3.81
CA SER A 129 -16.07 -6.52 -4.94
C SER A 129 -17.51 -6.11 -4.60
N ASN A 130 -18.07 -6.63 -3.50
CA ASN A 130 -19.44 -6.37 -3.08
C ASN A 130 -19.52 -5.46 -1.84
N ASP A 131 -18.40 -5.17 -1.19
CA ASP A 131 -18.34 -4.25 -0.07
C ASP A 131 -18.27 -2.78 -0.54
N ILE A 132 -19.22 -1.95 -0.09
CA ILE A 132 -19.37 -0.57 -0.57
C ILE A 132 -18.19 0.32 -0.13
N GLU A 133 -17.68 0.11 1.09
CA GLU A 133 -16.58 0.91 1.66
C GLU A 133 -15.23 0.54 1.00
N ILE A 134 -15.01 -0.74 0.73
CA ILE A 134 -13.80 -1.19 0.02
C ILE A 134 -13.81 -0.73 -1.44
N LYS A 135 -14.97 -0.65 -2.08
CA LYS A 135 -15.08 -0.15 -3.45
C LYS A 135 -14.75 1.33 -3.57
N SER A 136 -15.11 2.14 -2.56
CA SER A 136 -14.78 3.58 -2.54
C SER A 136 -13.31 3.82 -2.23
N LEU A 137 -12.63 2.93 -1.49
CA LEU A 137 -11.21 3.03 -1.17
C LEU A 137 -10.34 3.18 -2.43
N ALA A 138 -10.54 2.37 -3.47
CA ALA A 138 -9.74 2.49 -4.70
C ALA A 138 -9.95 3.82 -5.43
N LYS A 139 -11.09 4.50 -5.20
CA LYS A 139 -11.36 5.85 -5.73
C LYS A 139 -10.53 6.90 -4.98
N SER A 140 -10.31 6.73 -3.67
CA SER A 140 -9.56 7.67 -2.84
C SER A 140 -8.05 7.53 -3.00
N ILE A 141 -7.53 6.30 -2.97
CA ILE A 141 -6.08 6.07 -2.91
C ILE A 141 -5.42 5.60 -4.20
N GLY A 142 -6.18 5.07 -5.15
CA GLY A 142 -5.64 4.54 -6.39
C GLY A 142 -5.91 3.03 -6.56
N ASP A 143 -5.31 2.44 -7.60
CA ASP A 143 -5.40 1.00 -7.81
C ASP A 143 -4.60 0.25 -6.74
N ILE A 144 -5.20 -0.80 -6.19
CA ILE A 144 -4.67 -1.59 -5.09
C ILE A 144 -4.32 -2.98 -5.63
N HIS A 145 -3.11 -3.42 -5.34
CA HIS A 145 -2.64 -4.78 -5.58
C HIS A 145 -2.40 -5.44 -4.25
N LEU A 146 -3.15 -6.49 -3.95
CA LEU A 146 -3.06 -7.31 -2.75
C LEU A 146 -2.35 -8.61 -3.09
N GLU A 147 -1.36 -8.99 -2.28
CA GLU A 147 -0.65 -10.25 -2.43
C GLU A 147 -0.37 -10.87 -1.05
N SER A 148 -0.54 -12.19 -0.92
CA SER A 148 -0.05 -12.95 0.24
C SER A 148 1.46 -13.15 0.11
N PHE A 149 2.19 -13.25 1.22
CA PHE A 149 3.63 -13.54 1.19
C PHE A 149 4.04 -14.36 2.43
N PHE A 150 5.21 -15.00 2.37
CA PHE A 150 5.67 -15.94 3.41
C PHE A 150 6.99 -15.55 4.07
N ASP A 151 7.82 -14.73 3.42
CA ASP A 151 9.15 -14.33 3.86
C ASP A 151 9.25 -12.78 3.89
N PRO A 152 9.82 -12.16 4.94
CA PRO A 152 10.42 -12.73 6.16
C PRO A 152 9.44 -13.15 7.24
N ILE A 153 8.19 -12.67 7.19
CA ILE A 153 7.13 -13.00 8.14
C ILE A 153 5.87 -13.24 7.34
N PRO A 154 5.17 -14.39 7.48
CA PRO A 154 3.96 -14.65 6.73
C PRO A 154 2.92 -13.55 6.92
N GLY A 155 2.23 -13.20 5.84
CA GLY A 155 1.26 -12.13 5.87
C GLY A 155 0.72 -11.74 4.51
N TRP A 156 0.13 -10.56 4.51
CA TRP A 156 -0.38 -9.90 3.32
C TRP A 156 0.27 -8.55 3.15
N PHE A 157 0.53 -8.17 1.91
CA PHE A 157 0.76 -6.78 1.61
C PHE A 157 -0.25 -6.28 0.60
N PHE A 158 -0.60 -5.01 0.70
CA PHE A 158 -1.28 -4.33 -0.38
C PHE A 158 -0.52 -3.07 -0.78
N ARG A 159 -0.40 -2.91 -2.09
CA ARG A 159 0.42 -1.90 -2.74
C ARG A 159 -0.47 -0.94 -3.52
N VAL A 160 -0.19 0.35 -3.35
CA VAL A 160 -0.83 1.43 -4.07
C VAL A 160 0.24 2.28 -4.75
N GLY A 161 0.04 2.57 -6.03
CA GLY A 161 0.94 3.38 -6.84
C GLY A 161 0.46 4.83 -6.99
N HIS A 162 1.38 5.79 -6.89
CA HIS A 162 1.12 7.20 -7.09
C HIS A 162 2.20 7.85 -7.95
N THR A 163 1.81 8.56 -9.00
CA THR A 163 2.73 9.23 -9.92
C THR A 163 2.63 10.74 -9.73
N GLN A 164 3.77 11.43 -9.58
CA GLN A 164 3.82 12.90 -9.53
C GLN A 164 4.68 13.46 -10.66
N HIS A 165 4.20 14.51 -11.31
CA HIS A 165 4.85 15.06 -12.50
C HIS A 165 5.75 16.28 -12.24
N LEU A 166 5.63 17.00 -11.10
CA LEU A 166 6.11 18.39 -11.01
C LEU A 166 6.90 18.82 -9.76
N ASP A 167 7.04 18.01 -8.71
CA ASP A 167 7.67 18.45 -7.44
C ASP A 167 8.65 17.46 -6.80
N GLY A 168 8.85 16.27 -7.40
CA GLY A 168 9.85 15.30 -6.94
C GLY A 168 9.63 14.75 -5.51
N GLN A 169 8.52 15.08 -4.86
CA GLN A 169 8.08 14.55 -3.57
C GLN A 169 6.69 13.96 -3.74
N SER A 170 6.26 13.05 -2.88
CA SER A 170 4.88 12.54 -2.92
C SER A 170 3.94 13.31 -1.99
N ASN A 171 2.85 13.81 -2.56
CA ASN A 171 1.70 14.35 -1.85
C ASN A 171 0.64 13.28 -1.53
N TRP A 172 0.92 11.99 -1.76
CA TRP A 172 -0.03 10.91 -1.53
C TRP A 172 -0.52 10.85 -0.08
N HIS A 173 0.29 11.31 0.88
CA HIS A 173 -0.12 11.46 2.28
C HIS A 173 -1.39 12.30 2.46
N ASN A 174 -1.72 13.22 1.53
CA ASN A 174 -2.97 13.98 1.55
C ASN A 174 -4.22 13.12 1.30
N ARG A 175 -4.05 11.93 0.70
CA ARG A 175 -5.12 10.94 0.51
C ARG A 175 -5.38 10.12 1.77
N MET A 176 -4.47 10.15 2.73
CA MET A 176 -4.60 9.48 4.02
C MET A 176 -5.46 10.33 4.96
N THR A 177 -6.78 10.19 4.84
CA THR A 177 -7.75 10.73 5.79
C THR A 177 -8.10 9.69 6.84
N LYS A 178 -8.87 10.08 7.87
CA LYS A 178 -9.41 9.13 8.85
C LYS A 178 -10.26 8.03 8.18
N GLU A 179 -11.15 8.42 7.27
CA GLU A 179 -11.98 7.50 6.49
C GLU A 179 -11.13 6.53 5.66
N THR A 180 -10.09 7.03 4.96
CA THR A 180 -9.17 6.17 4.22
C THR A 180 -8.49 5.16 5.14
N TRP A 181 -8.04 5.58 6.34
CA TRP A 181 -7.41 4.67 7.30
C TRP A 181 -8.38 3.60 7.82
N GLU A 182 -9.62 3.99 8.13
CA GLU A 182 -10.68 3.06 8.55
C GLU A 182 -10.96 2.02 7.46
N GLN A 183 -11.03 2.43 6.19
CA GLN A 183 -11.18 1.53 5.04
C GLN A 183 -9.97 0.60 4.84
N LEU A 184 -8.74 1.10 5.02
CA LEU A 184 -7.54 0.25 4.98
C LEU A 184 -7.53 -0.78 6.12
N THR A 185 -8.03 -0.40 7.29
CA THR A 185 -8.18 -1.27 8.45
C THR A 185 -9.25 -2.34 8.19
N LEU A 186 -10.39 -1.95 7.63
CA LEU A 186 -11.45 -2.87 7.20
C LEU A 186 -10.93 -3.87 6.16
N LEU A 187 -10.21 -3.39 5.13
CA LEU A 187 -9.56 -4.25 4.14
C LEU A 187 -8.67 -5.28 4.85
N SER A 188 -7.81 -4.82 5.77
CA SER A 188 -6.91 -5.69 6.53
C SER A 188 -7.66 -6.74 7.35
N ASN A 189 -8.80 -6.39 7.94
CA ASN A 189 -9.66 -7.34 8.67
C ASN A 189 -10.29 -8.40 7.73
N TYR A 190 -10.62 -8.05 6.49
CA TYR A 190 -11.01 -9.04 5.49
C TYR A 190 -9.88 -10.03 5.18
N LEU A 191 -8.63 -9.55 5.08
CA LEU A 191 -7.46 -10.42 4.90
C LEU A 191 -7.30 -11.38 6.09
N LEU A 192 -7.40 -10.83 7.30
CA LEU A 192 -7.30 -11.58 8.54
C LEU A 192 -8.53 -12.45 8.85
N SER A 193 -9.61 -12.37 8.08
CA SER A 193 -10.78 -13.25 8.22
C SER A 193 -10.96 -14.21 7.06
N SER A 194 -10.20 -14.02 5.96
CA SER A 194 -10.19 -14.93 4.83
C SER A 194 -9.90 -16.36 5.31
N PRO A 195 -10.66 -17.37 4.82
CA PRO A 195 -10.44 -18.77 5.17
C PRO A 195 -8.97 -19.14 5.03
N ARG A 196 -8.50 -19.97 5.98
CA ARG A 196 -7.18 -20.58 5.92
C ARG A 196 -7.02 -21.21 4.55
N ILE A 197 -5.97 -20.85 3.84
CA ILE A 197 -5.49 -21.67 2.73
C ILE A 197 -4.91 -22.91 3.43
N LEU A 198 -5.75 -23.91 3.74
CA LEU A 198 -5.41 -25.21 4.35
C LEU A 198 -4.90 -26.21 3.34
#